data_AF-A0A7W8KB37-F1
#
_entry.id   AF-A0A7W8KB37-F1
#
_cell.length_a   1.000
_cell.length_b   1.000
_cell.length_c   1.000
_cell.angle_alpha   90.00
_cell.angle_beta   90.00
_cell.angle_gamma   90.00
#
_symmetry.space_group_name_H-M   'P 1'
#
loop_
_entity.id
_entity.type
_entity.pdbx_description
1 polymer ?
#
loop_
_entity_poly.entity_id
_entity_poly.type
_entity_poly.pdbx_seq_one_letter_code
_entity_poly.pdbx_strand_id
1 'polypeptide(L)'
;MTYDWITGGGAANRHYDGSTSSAQNMMSARRVNEARAFFYKKNADALANGKPLEAVTNYQGKFWLDDIVRSGLNPTQQFIGSYGIEITPVGDNQIRFDLSNNSSLKSFLYGIGPQYERGTLPAFGNMRQTYSWTEDLKK
;
A
#
# COMPACT_ATOMS: atom_id res chain seq x y z
N MET A 1 8.33 1.80 -13.21
CA MET A 1 8.46 1.96 -11.73
C MET A 1 9.88 1.70 -11.27
N THR A 2 10.33 0.46 -11.14
CA THR A 2 11.71 0.16 -10.69
C THR A 2 12.78 0.69 -11.66
N TYR A 3 12.56 0.56 -12.97
CA TYR A 3 13.45 1.14 -13.98
C TYR A 3 13.56 2.67 -13.84
N ASP A 4 12.42 3.35 -13.78
CA ASP A 4 12.36 4.81 -13.58
C ASP A 4 13.07 5.23 -12.29
N TRP A 5 12.93 4.46 -11.22
CA TRP A 5 13.62 4.74 -9.97
C TRP A 5 15.13 4.57 -10.09
N ILE A 6 15.61 3.49 -10.71
CA ILE A 6 17.05 3.23 -10.93
C ILE A 6 17.68 4.28 -11.85
N THR A 7 16.99 4.66 -12.94
CA THR A 7 17.50 5.65 -13.89
C THR A 7 17.26 7.10 -13.45
N GLY A 8 16.48 7.28 -12.38
CA GLY A 8 16.05 8.59 -11.95
C GLY A 8 15.07 9.26 -12.89
N GLY A 9 14.33 8.50 -13.70
CA GLY A 9 13.20 8.92 -14.52
C GLY A 9 11.84 8.90 -13.81
N GLY A 10 10.80 9.43 -14.46
CA GLY A 10 9.41 9.44 -13.96
C GLY A 10 9.09 10.50 -12.89
N ALA A 11 7.94 10.41 -12.24
CA ALA A 11 7.50 11.35 -11.19
C ALA A 11 7.90 10.90 -9.78
N ALA A 12 8.23 11.84 -8.88
CA ALA A 12 8.58 11.58 -7.48
C ALA A 12 7.37 11.17 -6.62
N ASN A 13 6.18 11.62 -7.00
CA ASN A 13 4.90 11.21 -6.43
C ASN A 13 4.09 10.53 -7.52
N ARG A 14 3.53 9.36 -7.24
CA ARG A 14 2.63 8.65 -8.16
C ARG A 14 1.36 8.25 -7.44
N HIS A 15 0.24 8.40 -8.14
CA HIS A 15 -1.06 7.96 -7.68
C HIS A 15 -1.57 6.85 -8.60
N TYR A 16 -2.08 5.79 -8.00
CA TYR A 16 -2.63 4.63 -8.68
C TYR A 16 -4.06 4.39 -8.18
N ASP A 17 -5.04 4.70 -9.01
CA ASP A 17 -6.43 4.37 -8.70
C ASP A 17 -6.72 2.88 -8.96
N GLY A 18 -7.89 2.42 -8.50
CA GLY A 18 -8.34 1.03 -8.61
C GLY A 18 -8.46 0.48 -10.05
N SER A 19 -8.42 1.32 -11.08
CA SER A 19 -8.41 0.88 -12.48
C SER A 19 -7.01 0.46 -12.95
N THR A 20 -5.96 0.87 -12.24
CA THR A 20 -4.59 0.55 -12.60
C THR A 20 -4.22 -0.88 -12.21
N SER A 21 -3.45 -1.57 -13.05
CA SER A 21 -2.89 -2.89 -12.72
C SER A 21 -2.06 -2.89 -11.44
N SER A 22 -1.47 -1.74 -11.08
CA SER A 22 -0.69 -1.60 -9.85
C SER A 22 -1.58 -1.60 -8.61
N ALA A 23 -2.71 -0.88 -8.63
CA ALA A 23 -3.68 -0.94 -7.53
C ALA A 23 -4.35 -2.31 -7.45
N GLN A 24 -4.73 -2.92 -8.58
CA GLN A 24 -5.33 -4.26 -8.62
C GLN A 24 -4.42 -5.32 -7.99
N ASN A 25 -3.12 -5.27 -8.24
CA ASN A 25 -2.14 -6.15 -7.59
C ASN A 25 -2.08 -5.95 -6.06
N MET A 26 -2.34 -4.72 -5.59
CA MET A 26 -2.35 -4.40 -4.16
C MET A 26 -3.66 -4.83 -3.48
N MET A 27 -4.79 -4.83 -4.19
CA MET A 27 -6.09 -5.30 -3.64
C MET A 27 -6.01 -6.73 -3.08
N SER A 28 -5.21 -7.58 -3.72
CA SER A 28 -4.98 -8.98 -3.31
C SER A 28 -3.74 -9.17 -2.44
N ALA A 29 -3.00 -8.11 -2.09
CA ALA A 29 -1.79 -8.24 -1.30
C ALA A 29 -2.09 -8.78 0.11
N ARG A 30 -1.21 -9.64 0.63
CA ARG A 30 -1.40 -10.31 1.93
C ARG A 30 -1.75 -9.33 3.06
N ARG A 31 -0.98 -8.24 3.21
CA ARG A 31 -1.24 -7.25 4.27
C ARG A 31 -2.53 -6.46 4.05
N VAL A 32 -2.95 -6.25 2.81
CA VAL A 32 -4.26 -5.67 2.50
C VAL A 32 -5.38 -6.62 2.92
N ASN A 33 -5.23 -7.92 2.66
CA ASN A 33 -6.16 -8.93 3.14
C ASN A 33 -6.21 -9.01 4.67
N GLU A 34 -5.05 -8.91 5.35
CA GLU A 34 -4.96 -8.86 6.81
C GLU A 34 -5.61 -7.58 7.39
N ALA A 35 -5.36 -6.41 6.78
CA ALA A 35 -5.99 -5.15 7.16
C ALA A 35 -7.50 -5.19 6.94
N ARG A 36 -7.95 -5.78 5.83
CA ARG A 36 -9.37 -6.01 5.54
C ARG A 36 -10.01 -6.90 6.62
N ALA A 37 -9.38 -8.03 6.95
CA ALA A 37 -9.85 -8.92 8.02
C ALA A 37 -9.90 -8.20 9.37
N PHE A 38 -8.90 -7.36 9.67
CA PHE A 38 -8.87 -6.54 10.87
C PHE A 38 -10.02 -5.54 10.91
N PHE A 39 -10.31 -4.84 9.80
CA PHE A 39 -11.45 -3.93 9.69
C PHE A 39 -12.78 -4.64 9.99
N TYR A 40 -13.03 -5.79 9.36
CA TYR A 40 -14.26 -6.56 9.60
C TYR A 40 -14.35 -7.06 11.05
N LYS A 41 -13.25 -7.52 11.63
CA LYS A 41 -13.21 -7.93 13.04
C LYS A 41 -13.50 -6.77 13.99
N LYS A 42 -12.89 -5.60 13.74
CA LYS A 42 -13.08 -4.39 14.53
C LYS A 42 -14.55 -3.93 14.47
N ASN A 43 -15.18 -4.04 13.31
CA ASN A 43 -16.53 -3.57 13.04
C ASN A 43 -17.62 -4.65 13.11
N ALA A 44 -17.32 -5.85 13.63
CA ALA A 44 -18.26 -6.96 13.62
C ALA A 44 -19.59 -6.63 14.34
N ASP A 45 -19.52 -5.97 15.51
CA ASP A 45 -20.70 -5.52 16.25
C ASP A 45 -21.47 -4.41 15.52
N ALA A 46 -20.75 -3.49 14.88
CA ALA A 46 -21.35 -2.40 14.12
C ALA A 46 -22.08 -2.91 12.87
N LEU A 47 -21.50 -3.89 12.18
CA LEU A 47 -22.12 -4.57 11.03
C LEU A 47 -23.35 -5.37 11.45
N ALA A 48 -23.32 -6.05 12.60
CA ALA A 48 -24.45 -6.85 13.09
C ALA A 48 -25.64 -5.99 13.58
N ASN A 49 -25.35 -4.84 14.18
CA ASN A 49 -26.36 -3.99 14.83
C ASN A 49 -26.66 -2.68 14.09
N GLY A 50 -26.10 -2.48 12.90
CA GLY A 50 -26.29 -1.25 12.12
C GLY A 50 -25.72 0.00 12.78
N LYS A 51 -24.64 -0.12 13.57
CA LYS A 51 -23.97 1.03 14.18
C LYS A 51 -22.99 1.66 13.17
N PRO A 52 -22.59 2.94 13.36
CA PRO A 52 -21.56 3.57 12.53
C PRO A 52 -20.27 2.75 12.55
N LEU A 53 -19.70 2.54 11.36
CA LEU A 53 -18.42 1.84 11.20
C LEU A 53 -17.26 2.74 11.61
N GLU A 54 -16.28 2.16 12.28
CA GLU A 54 -15.03 2.81 12.62
C GLU A 54 -13.96 2.59 11.56
N ALA A 55 -13.28 3.65 11.18
CA ALA A 55 -12.11 3.58 10.31
C ALA A 55 -10.96 2.79 10.96
N VAL A 56 -10.12 2.22 10.10
CA VAL A 56 -8.82 1.66 10.46
C VAL A 56 -7.76 2.60 9.91
N THR A 57 -7.03 3.28 10.79
CA THR A 57 -5.94 4.18 10.44
C THR A 57 -4.61 3.59 10.89
N ASN A 58 -3.52 3.98 10.23
CA ASN A 58 -2.15 3.60 10.59
C ASN A 58 -1.89 2.08 10.63
N TYR A 59 -2.62 1.27 9.86
CA TYR A 59 -2.32 -0.15 9.78
C TYR A 59 -1.02 -0.33 8.98
N GLN A 60 0.07 -0.67 9.67
CA GLN A 60 1.37 -0.82 9.01
C GLN A 60 1.53 -2.23 8.44
N GLY A 61 1.65 -2.32 7.13
CA GLY A 61 2.14 -3.51 6.45
C GLY A 61 3.66 -3.44 6.33
N LYS A 62 4.38 -4.35 7.01
CA LYS A 62 5.77 -4.68 6.65
C LYS A 62 5.77 -5.94 5.81
N PHE A 63 6.41 -5.91 4.64
CA PHE A 63 6.76 -7.14 3.94
C PHE A 63 7.76 -7.89 4.82
N TRP A 64 7.46 -9.16 5.13
CA TRP A 64 8.44 -10.07 5.70
C TRP A 64 9.08 -10.83 4.54
N LEU A 65 10.40 -11.01 4.61
CA LEU A 65 11.23 -11.70 3.61
C LEU A 65 10.69 -13.08 3.18
N ASP A 66 9.84 -13.71 3.98
CA ASP A 66 9.16 -14.98 3.65
C ASP A 66 8.17 -14.86 2.47
N ASP A 67 7.66 -13.66 2.14
CA ASP A 67 6.82 -13.44 0.95
C ASP A 67 7.65 -13.33 -0.35
N ILE A 68 8.96 -13.10 -0.28
CA ILE A 68 9.83 -12.97 -1.46
C ILE A 68 10.05 -14.33 -2.13
N VAL A 69 10.06 -15.41 -1.35
CA VAL A 69 10.28 -16.78 -1.86
C VAL A 69 9.01 -17.36 -2.52
N ARG A 70 7.82 -16.84 -2.19
CA ARG A 70 6.53 -17.26 -2.79
C ARG A 70 5.97 -16.34 -3.88
N SER A 71 6.40 -15.08 -3.96
CA SER A 71 5.82 -14.07 -4.87
C SER A 71 6.52 -13.94 -6.24
N GLY A 72 7.51 -14.80 -6.51
CA GLY A 72 8.17 -15.01 -7.81
C GLY A 72 7.86 -14.01 -8.94
N LEU A 73 8.35 -12.76 -8.83
CA LEU A 73 8.41 -11.74 -9.89
C LEU A 73 7.28 -10.68 -9.99
N ASN A 74 6.68 -10.19 -8.91
CA ASN A 74 5.98 -8.89 -8.98
C ASN A 74 6.89 -7.72 -8.51
N PRO A 75 7.51 -6.96 -9.44
CA PRO A 75 8.42 -5.86 -9.09
C PRO A 75 7.73 -4.74 -8.29
N THR A 76 6.41 -4.57 -8.43
CA THR A 76 5.64 -3.60 -7.64
C THR A 76 5.62 -3.98 -6.17
N GLN A 77 5.44 -5.26 -5.85
CA GLN A 77 5.40 -5.75 -4.46
C GLN A 77 6.78 -5.72 -3.81
N GLN A 78 7.84 -6.04 -4.56
CA GLN A 78 9.23 -5.96 -4.08
C GLN A 78 9.67 -4.52 -3.77
N PHE A 79 9.08 -3.52 -4.44
CA PHE A 79 9.46 -2.12 -4.29
C PHE A 79 8.77 -1.40 -3.13
N ILE A 80 7.66 -1.98 -2.63
CA ILE A 80 6.79 -1.35 -1.64
C ILE A 80 7.23 -1.61 -0.18
N GLY A 81 8.25 -2.41 0.09
CA GLY A 81 8.97 -2.52 1.40
C GLY A 81 8.10 -2.44 2.67
N SER A 82 7.79 -1.22 3.13
CA SER A 82 6.75 -0.93 4.11
C SER A 82 5.72 0.05 3.54
N TYR A 83 4.44 -0.18 3.84
CA TYR A 83 3.35 0.72 3.44
C TYR A 83 2.31 0.85 4.55
N GLY A 84 1.76 2.06 4.68
CA GLY A 84 0.60 2.32 5.50
C GLY A 84 -0.66 1.92 4.75
N ILE A 85 -1.62 1.35 5.46
CA ILE A 85 -2.96 1.00 4.97
C ILE A 85 -3.97 1.76 5.84
N GLU A 86 -4.86 2.47 5.18
CA GLU A 86 -6.02 3.11 5.78
C GLU A 86 -7.29 2.55 5.13
N ILE A 87 -8.29 2.22 5.96
CA ILE A 87 -9.59 1.72 5.52
C ILE A 87 -10.66 2.60 6.14
N THR A 88 -11.37 3.34 5.30
CA THR A 88 -12.37 4.33 5.71
C THR A 88 -13.74 3.94 5.16
N PRO A 89 -14.78 3.82 6.00
CA PRO A 89 -16.16 3.68 5.51
C PRO A 89 -16.55 4.89 4.69
N VAL A 90 -17.11 4.67 3.49
CA VAL A 90 -17.59 5.73 2.60
C VAL A 90 -19.00 5.39 2.12
N GLY A 91 -19.95 6.30 2.37
CA GLY A 91 -21.37 6.03 2.12
C GLY A 91 -21.92 4.87 2.96
N ASP A 92 -23.07 4.34 2.55
CA ASP A 92 -23.83 3.37 3.36
C ASP A 92 -23.34 1.92 3.22
N ASN A 93 -22.61 1.59 2.15
CA ASN A 93 -22.23 0.21 1.87
C ASN A 93 -20.85 0.03 1.22
N GLN A 94 -19.95 1.00 1.37
CA GLN A 94 -18.62 0.94 0.75
C GLN A 94 -17.52 1.27 1.75
N ILE A 95 -16.34 0.75 1.46
CA ILE A 95 -15.10 1.06 2.16
C ILE A 95 -14.06 1.52 1.14
N ARG A 96 -13.34 2.58 1.49
CA ARG A 96 -12.21 3.09 0.73
C ARG A 96 -10.92 2.60 1.36
N PHE A 97 -10.04 2.09 0.52
CA PHE A 97 -8.66 1.75 0.86
C PHE A 97 -7.75 2.85 0.35
N ASP A 98 -6.87 3.35 1.22
CA ASP A 98 -5.77 4.23 0.85
C ASP A 98 -4.45 3.64 1.36
N LEU A 99 -3.55 3.34 0.44
CA LEU A 99 -2.23 2.78 0.73
C LEU A 99 -1.18 3.81 0.42
N SER A 100 -0.28 4.05 1.37
CA SER A 100 0.85 4.97 1.19
C SER A 100 2.17 4.22 1.34
N ASN A 101 3.02 4.35 0.33
CA ASN A 101 4.36 3.78 0.33
C ASN A 101 5.41 4.84 0.03
N ASN A 102 6.54 4.75 0.73
CA ASN A 102 7.75 5.53 0.43
C ASN A 102 8.89 4.56 0.11
N SER A 103 9.23 4.45 -1.17
CA SER A 103 10.37 3.67 -1.64
C SER A 103 11.62 4.53 -1.59
N SER A 104 12.65 4.05 -0.90
CA SER A 104 13.96 4.68 -0.81
C SER A 104 15.07 3.64 -1.01
N LEU A 105 16.27 4.08 -1.39
CA LEU A 105 17.42 3.19 -1.56
C LEU A 105 17.79 2.50 -0.24
N LYS A 106 17.61 3.21 0.87
CA LYS A 106 17.71 2.65 2.21
C LYS A 106 16.70 1.52 2.46
N SER A 107 15.44 1.69 2.08
CA SER A 107 14.42 0.63 2.21
C SER A 107 14.73 -0.58 1.33
N PHE A 108 15.27 -0.36 0.13
CA PHE A 108 15.69 -1.42 -0.80
C PHE A 108 16.91 -2.20 -0.30
N LEU A 109 17.92 -1.50 0.25
CA LEU A 109 19.15 -2.09 0.79
C LEU A 109 19.02 -2.47 2.27
N TYR A 110 17.81 -2.73 2.77
CA TYR A 110 17.54 -3.16 4.15
C TYR A 110 18.21 -2.30 5.24
N GLY A 111 18.28 -0.99 5.01
CA GLY A 111 18.82 -0.01 5.96
C GLY A 111 20.28 0.41 5.72
N ILE A 112 20.99 -0.24 4.79
CA ILE A 112 22.44 -0.03 4.55
C ILE A 112 22.70 1.07 3.50
N GLY A 113 21.66 1.55 2.82
CA GLY A 113 21.75 2.57 1.76
C GLY A 113 21.53 4.02 2.24
N PRO A 114 22.00 5.01 1.46
CA PRO A 114 21.65 6.41 1.70
C PRO A 114 20.16 6.65 1.41
N GLN A 115 19.59 7.66 2.06
CA GLN A 115 18.25 8.16 1.79
C GLN A 115 18.38 9.62 1.39
N TYR A 116 17.93 9.95 0.18
CA TYR A 116 17.92 11.33 -0.31
C TYR A 116 16.65 11.57 -1.13
N GLU A 117 16.18 12.80 -1.09
CA GLU A 117 15.08 13.21 -1.93
C GLU A 117 15.53 13.24 -3.39
N ARG A 118 14.59 12.91 -4.28
CA ARG A 118 14.86 12.83 -5.71
C ARG A 118 15.30 14.15 -6.35
N GLY A 119 15.02 15.28 -5.68
CA GLY A 119 15.54 16.60 -6.07
C GLY A 119 17.04 16.77 -5.85
N THR A 120 17.67 15.95 -5.00
CA THR A 120 19.12 15.98 -4.74
C THR A 120 19.88 15.09 -5.70
N LEU A 121 19.46 13.83 -5.83
CA LEU A 121 19.98 12.90 -6.83
C LEU A 121 18.78 12.15 -7.44
N PRO A 122 18.54 12.28 -8.76
CA PRO A 122 17.35 11.70 -9.39
C PRO A 122 17.30 10.17 -9.33
N ALA A 123 18.43 9.52 -9.61
CA ALA A 123 18.57 8.07 -9.56
C ALA A 123 18.48 7.58 -8.11
N PHE A 124 17.71 6.52 -7.86
CA PHE A 124 17.49 5.91 -6.54
C PHE A 124 16.94 6.84 -5.45
N GLY A 125 16.52 8.06 -5.79
CA GLY A 125 15.92 9.01 -4.86
C GLY A 125 14.55 8.56 -4.35
N ASN A 126 14.09 9.16 -3.25
CA ASN A 126 12.81 8.79 -2.63
C ASN A 126 11.64 8.93 -3.63
N MET A 127 10.81 7.89 -3.73
CA MET A 127 9.59 7.87 -4.52
C MET A 127 8.40 7.52 -3.64
N ARG A 128 7.39 8.39 -3.63
CA ARG A 128 6.15 8.21 -2.89
C ARG A 128 5.07 7.69 -3.82
N GLN A 129 4.36 6.67 -3.38
CA GLN A 129 3.27 6.05 -4.13
C GLN A 129 2.03 6.01 -3.25
N THR A 130 0.91 6.45 -3.81
CA THR A 130 -0.39 6.28 -3.20
C THR A 130 -1.25 5.38 -4.08
N TYR A 131 -1.90 4.41 -3.46
CA TYR A 131 -2.89 3.55 -4.13
C TYR A 131 -4.22 3.78 -3.46
N SER A 132 -5.29 3.98 -4.23
CA SER A 132 -6.62 4.13 -3.64
C SER A 132 -7.69 3.45 -4.47
N TRP A 133 -8.60 2.77 -3.79
CA TRP A 133 -9.78 2.16 -4.42
C TRP A 133 -10.93 2.02 -3.42
N THR A 134 -12.11 1.73 -3.93
CA THR A 134 -13.30 1.41 -3.12
C THR A 134 -13.71 -0.04 -3.32
N GLU A 135 -14.22 -0.66 -2.26
CA GLU A 135 -14.85 -1.99 -2.27
C GLU A 135 -16.22 -1.90 -1.62
N ASP A 136 -17.16 -2.72 -2.06
CA ASP A 136 -18.43 -2.89 -1.36
C ASP A 136 -18.21 -3.66 -0.06
N LEU A 137 -18.97 -3.29 0.98
CA LEU A 137 -18.99 -4.02 2.24
C LEU A 137 -19.51 -5.43 2.03
N LYS A 138 -18.76 -6.41 2.53
CA LYS A 138 -19.22 -7.79 2.65
C LYS A 138 -20.13 -7.87 3.87
N LYS A 139 -21.41 -8.14 3.63
CA LYS A 139 -22.43 -8.42 4.66
C LYS A 139 -22.42 -9.90 5.01
#